data_AF-A0A9D1SQT5-F1
#
_entry.id   AF-A0A9D1SQT5-F1
#
_cell.length_a   1.000
_cell.length_b   1.000
_cell.length_c   1.000
_cell.angle_alpha   90.00
_cell.angle_beta   90.00
_cell.angle_gamma   90.00
#
_symmetry.space_group_name_H-M   'P 1'
#
loop_
_entity.id
_entity.type
_entity.pdbx_description
1 polymer ?
#
loop_
_entity_poly.entity_id
_entity_poly.type
_entity_poly.pdbx_seq_one_letter_code
_entity_poly.pdbx_strand_id
1 'polypeptide(L)'
;MRITGYKTYKPAFCAGKAHVYSDFDGTYCPARHVSLHNPELNRDMPEYCSRMKNLFDTAKDNLHFHITSGRTFGEFDAVFWLLKIRDFRLPLPETYIAKNGSDVYLKTGSDENFYNKGIFPFSYKITDKQKEKEIKKLTNWDGANIKSFIRNLSNKYCINLIEADTENSVANYGEKSLFSKGKLNSDEWKKLPYETDGGSIKFIAHEEPVADYKIGSRNDGNLKTHLIFSPDYGPCSERNWIYDNFMDELKNYLKENNIKAHINWQAPGENNFYRTCCSITPQIDNKELTKLYDTKKALQKAVKNNDLVIVAGDGSNDFNMLNPLEYLDSDYVEHCKKHSAHREFYTQSMKRRLKDLQAVYNNDNTPYIQSLKKELETNGILNKIQKMPLISIIIKKDKTKLSLISDTFSGTGKVVVVEKGQLDKGIKEAVKIYAQQNETFKQNMSDDFKHLIYNN
;
A
#
# COMPACT_ATOMS: atom_id res chain seq x y z
N MET A 1 -28.90 -1.14 44.68
CA MET A 1 -28.08 -1.84 43.67
C MET A 1 -27.12 -0.81 43.07
N ARG A 2 -25.81 -0.94 43.33
CA ARG A 2 -24.79 0.06 42.96
C ARG A 2 -24.52 -0.01 41.45
N ILE A 3 -24.74 1.11 40.75
CA ILE A 3 -24.23 1.35 39.40
C ILE A 3 -22.74 1.68 39.57
N THR A 4 -21.88 0.71 39.28
CA THR A 4 -20.42 0.92 39.29
C THR A 4 -20.00 1.72 38.05
N GLY A 5 -19.73 3.00 38.31
CA GLY A 5 -18.82 3.92 37.63
C GLY A 5 -18.40 3.62 36.20
N TYR A 6 -18.85 4.49 35.29
CA TYR A 6 -18.09 4.86 34.09
C TYR A 6 -16.64 5.15 34.49
N LYS A 7 -15.71 4.23 34.16
CA LYS A 7 -14.29 4.59 34.06
C LYS A 7 -14.19 5.62 32.94
N THR A 8 -14.10 6.88 33.33
CA THR A 8 -13.60 7.95 32.48
C THR A 8 -12.27 7.50 31.91
N TYR A 9 -12.26 7.19 30.61
CA TYR A 9 -11.07 6.85 29.86
C TYR A 9 -10.20 8.13 29.80
N LYS A 10 -9.34 8.33 30.80
CA LYS A 10 -8.20 9.23 30.63
C LYS A 10 -7.37 8.62 29.50
N PRO A 11 -7.10 9.33 28.38
CA PRO A 11 -6.09 8.86 27.46
C PRO A 11 -4.77 8.92 28.23
N ALA A 12 -4.32 7.78 28.75
CA ALA A 12 -2.92 7.63 29.08
C ALA A 12 -2.19 7.74 27.74
N PHE A 13 -1.55 8.88 27.50
CA PHE A 13 -0.60 9.01 26.42
C PHE A 13 0.58 8.10 26.78
N CYS A 14 0.52 6.84 26.35
CA CYS A 14 1.62 5.90 26.50
C CYS A 14 2.62 6.17 25.37
N ALA A 15 3.47 7.17 25.55
CA ALA A 15 4.60 7.47 24.67
C ALA A 15 5.60 6.31 24.63
N GLY A 16 6.52 6.30 23.66
CA GLY A 16 7.58 5.31 23.59
C GLY A 16 7.20 4.03 22.82
N LYS A 17 6.14 4.08 21.99
CA LYS A 17 5.69 2.92 21.20
C LYS A 17 6.18 2.97 19.77
N ALA A 18 6.25 1.82 19.12
CA ALA A 18 6.58 1.67 17.71
C ALA A 18 5.38 1.09 16.94
N HIS A 19 5.04 1.72 15.81
CA HIS A 19 4.02 1.23 14.89
C HIS A 19 4.68 0.77 13.60
N VAL A 20 4.62 -0.54 13.33
CA VAL A 20 5.25 -1.15 12.15
C VAL A 20 4.20 -1.38 11.06
N TYR A 21 4.39 -0.74 9.92
CA TYR A 21 3.60 -0.93 8.70
C TYR A 21 4.46 -1.65 7.67
N SER A 22 4.19 -2.92 7.44
CA SER A 22 4.96 -3.72 6.50
C SER A 22 4.15 -4.04 5.25
N ASP A 23 4.79 -3.98 4.08
CA ASP A 23 4.34 -4.78 2.95
C ASP A 23 4.37 -6.27 3.32
N PHE A 24 3.59 -7.07 2.61
CA PHE A 24 3.50 -8.50 2.87
C PHE A 24 4.49 -9.31 2.05
N ASP A 25 4.43 -9.21 0.72
CA ASP A 25 5.06 -10.16 -0.18
C ASP A 25 6.56 -9.88 -0.32
N GLY A 26 7.39 -10.85 0.06
CA GLY A 26 8.84 -10.70 0.06
C GLY A 26 9.41 -9.71 1.09
N THR A 27 8.52 -9.02 1.82
CA THR A 27 8.84 -8.16 2.95
C THR A 27 8.57 -8.87 4.28
N TYR A 28 7.31 -8.88 4.75
CA TYR A 28 6.94 -9.58 5.99
C TYR A 28 6.93 -11.09 5.82
N CYS A 29 6.40 -11.60 4.72
CA CYS A 29 6.49 -12.99 4.32
C CYS A 29 7.61 -13.11 3.28
N PRO A 30 8.82 -13.56 3.66
CA PRO A 30 9.95 -13.65 2.73
C PRO A 30 9.72 -14.73 1.66
N ALA A 31 8.89 -15.74 1.94
CA ALA A 31 8.48 -16.74 0.95
C ALA A 31 7.54 -16.11 -0.10
N ARG A 32 7.70 -16.49 -1.37
CA ARG A 32 6.72 -16.15 -2.41
C ARG A 32 5.55 -17.12 -2.31
N HIS A 33 4.34 -16.68 -2.69
CA HIS A 33 3.17 -17.58 -2.70
C HIS A 33 3.45 -18.90 -3.42
N VAL A 34 4.06 -18.85 -4.60
CA VAL A 34 4.38 -20.06 -5.39
C VAL A 34 5.37 -20.97 -4.66
N SER A 35 6.35 -20.40 -3.92
CA SER A 35 7.34 -21.19 -3.20
C SER A 35 6.75 -21.86 -1.96
N LEU A 36 5.70 -21.30 -1.34
CA LEU A 36 5.04 -21.92 -0.17
C LEU A 36 4.40 -23.28 -0.48
N HIS A 37 4.19 -23.62 -1.75
CA HIS A 37 3.77 -24.96 -2.16
C HIS A 37 4.91 -25.99 -2.13
N ASN A 38 6.17 -25.56 -2.07
CA ASN A 38 7.35 -26.42 -1.97
C ASN A 38 8.16 -26.08 -0.70
N PRO A 39 8.04 -26.86 0.39
CA PRO A 39 8.74 -26.61 1.64
C PRO A 39 10.26 -26.50 1.51
N GLU A 40 10.88 -27.23 0.57
CA GLU A 40 12.34 -27.24 0.41
C GLU A 40 12.90 -25.89 -0.03
N LEU A 41 12.08 -25.05 -0.68
CA LEU A 41 12.45 -23.70 -1.11
C LEU A 41 12.34 -22.66 0.02
N ASN A 42 11.89 -23.05 1.21
CA ASN A 42 11.63 -22.13 2.33
C ASN A 42 12.24 -22.64 3.65
N ARG A 43 13.42 -23.26 3.61
CA ARG A 43 14.11 -23.83 4.79
C ARG A 43 14.36 -22.82 5.91
N ASP A 44 14.49 -21.53 5.59
CA ASP A 44 14.76 -20.47 6.56
C ASP A 44 13.49 -19.97 7.28
N MET A 45 12.29 -20.39 6.82
CA MET A 45 11.02 -19.92 7.39
C MET A 45 10.80 -20.29 8.86
N PRO A 46 11.09 -21.51 9.34
CA PRO A 46 10.90 -21.85 10.74
C PRO A 46 11.70 -20.94 11.69
N GLU A 47 12.98 -20.71 11.37
CA GLU A 47 13.83 -19.83 12.17
C GLU A 47 13.33 -18.38 12.13
N TYR A 48 12.97 -17.89 10.94
CA TYR A 48 12.37 -16.56 10.78
C TYR A 48 11.08 -16.40 11.59
N CYS A 49 10.17 -17.38 11.54
CA CYS A 49 8.92 -17.36 12.32
C CYS A 49 9.21 -17.31 13.82
N SER A 50 10.20 -18.07 14.30
CA SER A 50 10.61 -18.07 15.70
C SER A 50 11.14 -16.70 16.14
N ARG A 51 12.02 -16.07 15.35
CA ARG A 51 12.54 -14.72 15.63
C ARG A 51 11.43 -13.67 15.66
N MET A 52 10.54 -13.70 14.69
CA MET A 52 9.41 -12.77 14.62
C MET A 52 8.44 -12.98 15.79
N LYS A 53 8.11 -14.23 16.13
CA LYS A 53 7.28 -14.54 17.29
C LYS A 53 7.90 -13.99 18.58
N ASN A 54 9.18 -14.26 18.82
CA ASN A 54 9.88 -13.74 19.99
C ASN A 54 9.85 -12.20 20.05
N LEU A 55 10.05 -11.53 18.91
CA LEU A 55 9.97 -10.07 18.83
C LEU A 55 8.60 -9.54 19.24
N PHE A 56 7.51 -10.02 18.64
CA PHE A 56 6.17 -9.49 18.92
C PHE A 56 5.60 -9.94 20.27
N ASP A 57 5.97 -11.12 20.76
CA ASP A 57 5.57 -11.56 22.10
C ASP A 57 6.24 -10.71 23.18
N THR A 58 7.55 -10.48 23.07
CA THR A 58 8.32 -9.67 24.03
C THR A 58 7.91 -8.19 23.98
N ALA A 59 7.60 -7.67 22.78
CA ALA A 59 7.28 -6.27 22.57
C ALA A 59 5.77 -5.98 22.49
N LYS A 60 4.89 -6.90 22.89
CA LYS A 60 3.44 -6.85 22.60
C LYS A 60 2.75 -5.53 22.96
N ASP A 61 3.12 -4.90 24.07
CA ASP A 61 2.52 -3.63 24.54
C ASP A 61 3.19 -2.37 23.96
N ASN A 62 4.35 -2.55 23.32
CA ASN A 62 5.20 -1.46 22.81
C ASN A 62 5.25 -1.42 21.28
N LEU A 63 4.99 -2.54 20.61
CA LEU A 63 5.16 -2.69 19.18
C LEU A 63 3.86 -3.15 18.52
N HIS A 64 3.23 -2.22 17.80
CA HIS A 64 1.95 -2.40 17.14
C HIS A 64 2.16 -2.74 15.66
N PHE A 65 1.62 -3.88 15.22
CA PHE A 65 1.92 -4.44 13.90
C PHE A 65 0.76 -4.34 12.91
N HIS A 66 1.06 -3.79 11.74
CA HIS A 66 0.12 -3.57 10.66
C HIS A 66 0.71 -4.11 9.35
N ILE A 67 -0.10 -4.81 8.55
CA ILE A 67 0.28 -5.20 7.18
C ILE A 67 -0.48 -4.33 6.19
N THR A 68 0.21 -3.83 5.16
CA THR A 68 -0.40 -3.11 4.04
C THR A 68 0.08 -3.68 2.71
N SER A 69 -0.81 -4.33 1.95
CA SER A 69 -0.44 -5.14 0.79
C SER A 69 -1.29 -4.79 -0.43
N GLY A 70 -0.77 -5.11 -1.62
CA GLY A 70 -1.57 -5.11 -2.86
C GLY A 70 -2.63 -6.21 -2.90
N ARG A 71 -2.54 -7.20 -2.00
CA ARG A 71 -3.46 -8.32 -1.91
C ARG A 71 -4.89 -7.91 -1.57
N THR A 72 -5.84 -8.77 -1.94
CA THR A 72 -7.22 -8.76 -1.46
C THR A 72 -7.31 -9.47 -0.10
N PHE A 73 -8.44 -9.34 0.59
CA PHE A 73 -8.69 -10.05 1.83
C PHE A 73 -8.59 -11.58 1.67
N GLY A 74 -9.27 -12.14 0.67
CA GLY A 74 -9.24 -13.59 0.42
C GLY A 74 -7.85 -14.12 0.07
N GLU A 75 -7.03 -13.33 -0.63
CA GLU A 75 -5.63 -13.70 -0.91
C GLU A 75 -4.76 -13.69 0.35
N PHE A 76 -4.97 -12.73 1.24
CA PHE A 76 -4.27 -12.66 2.52
C PHE A 76 -4.65 -13.85 3.41
N ASP A 77 -5.94 -14.12 3.57
CA ASP A 77 -6.48 -15.27 4.30
C ASP A 77 -5.89 -16.59 3.78
N ALA A 78 -5.95 -16.80 2.46
CA ALA A 78 -5.40 -17.97 1.82
C ALA A 78 -3.92 -18.24 2.10
N VAL A 79 -3.09 -17.19 2.03
CA VAL A 79 -1.66 -17.35 2.27
C VAL A 79 -1.40 -17.70 3.74
N PHE A 80 -2.14 -17.12 4.69
CA PHE A 80 -2.02 -17.51 6.10
C PHE A 80 -2.47 -18.94 6.36
N TRP A 81 -3.53 -19.42 5.68
CA TRP A 81 -3.89 -20.85 5.71
C TRP A 81 -2.78 -21.73 5.16
N LEU A 82 -2.17 -21.35 4.04
CA LEU A 82 -1.06 -22.09 3.47
C LEU A 82 0.14 -22.12 4.43
N LEU A 83 0.49 -20.98 5.04
CA LEU A 83 1.54 -20.89 6.06
C LEU A 83 1.25 -21.83 7.23
N LYS A 84 0.01 -21.84 7.75
CA LYS A 84 -0.43 -22.76 8.81
C LYS A 84 -0.30 -24.23 8.39
N ILE A 85 -0.73 -24.61 7.19
CA ILE A 85 -0.61 -25.99 6.67
C ILE A 85 0.86 -26.43 6.59
N ARG A 86 1.77 -25.48 6.35
CA ARG A 86 3.23 -25.72 6.35
C ARG A 86 3.89 -25.59 7.71
N ASP A 87 3.11 -25.40 8.78
CA ASP A 87 3.57 -25.11 10.15
C ASP A 87 4.52 -23.91 10.26
N PHE A 88 4.37 -22.93 9.35
CA PHE A 88 5.04 -21.64 9.45
C PHE A 88 4.15 -20.68 10.25
N ARG A 89 4.47 -20.53 11.55
CA ARG A 89 3.67 -19.76 12.51
C ARG A 89 4.11 -18.29 12.56
N LEU A 90 3.75 -17.53 11.53
CA LEU A 90 3.99 -16.08 11.50
C LEU A 90 2.98 -15.31 12.37
N PRO A 91 3.42 -14.34 13.18
CA PRO A 91 2.50 -13.49 13.94
C PRO A 91 1.48 -12.76 13.04
N LEU A 92 0.20 -12.82 13.38
CA LEU A 92 -0.83 -12.09 12.64
C LEU A 92 -0.86 -10.61 13.06
N PRO A 93 -0.98 -9.66 12.12
CA PRO A 93 -1.01 -8.24 12.46
C PRO A 93 -2.25 -7.87 13.26
N GLU A 94 -2.24 -6.71 13.92
CA GLU A 94 -3.43 -6.11 14.53
C GLU A 94 -4.42 -5.65 13.47
N THR A 95 -3.90 -5.15 12.35
CA THR A 95 -4.71 -4.70 11.22
C THR A 95 -4.12 -5.15 9.89
N TYR A 96 -5.00 -5.49 8.94
CA TYR A 96 -4.63 -5.76 7.56
C TYR A 96 -5.24 -4.70 6.64
N ILE A 97 -4.40 -4.01 5.87
CA ILE A 97 -4.80 -2.97 4.92
C ILE A 97 -4.67 -3.54 3.51
N ALA A 98 -5.80 -3.75 2.85
CA ALA A 98 -5.84 -4.43 1.57
C ALA A 98 -5.60 -3.47 0.39
N LYS A 99 -5.25 -4.04 -0.78
CA LYS A 99 -5.31 -3.37 -2.10
C LYS A 99 -4.60 -2.01 -2.14
N ASN A 100 -3.38 -1.96 -1.60
CA ASN A 100 -2.52 -0.78 -1.54
C ASN A 100 -3.20 0.40 -0.84
N GLY A 101 -3.66 0.23 0.39
CA GLY A 101 -4.23 1.33 1.18
C GLY A 101 -5.75 1.52 1.04
N SER A 102 -6.49 0.49 0.59
CA SER A 102 -7.97 0.49 0.58
C SER A 102 -8.53 0.27 2.00
N ASP A 103 -9.44 -0.69 2.17
CA ASP A 103 -10.10 -1.00 3.42
C ASP A 103 -9.14 -1.62 4.44
N VAL A 104 -9.41 -1.33 5.71
CA VAL A 104 -8.64 -1.81 6.87
C VAL A 104 -9.47 -2.86 7.59
N TYR A 105 -8.97 -4.08 7.69
CA TYR A 105 -9.58 -5.19 8.41
C TYR A 105 -8.98 -5.30 9.80
N LEU A 106 -9.83 -5.46 10.80
CA LEU A 106 -9.44 -5.50 12.21
C LEU A 106 -9.34 -6.95 12.69
N LYS A 107 -8.25 -7.26 13.39
CA LYS A 107 -8.09 -8.55 14.06
C LYS A 107 -9.08 -8.64 15.21
N THR A 108 -9.82 -9.75 15.28
CA THR A 108 -10.81 -10.03 16.33
C THR A 108 -10.51 -11.30 17.12
N GLY A 109 -9.65 -12.17 16.58
CA GLY A 109 -9.18 -13.39 17.25
C GLY A 109 -7.71 -13.32 17.68
N SER A 110 -7.20 -14.45 18.16
CA SER A 110 -5.80 -14.64 18.54
C SER A 110 -5.07 -15.58 17.58
N ASP A 111 -3.75 -15.44 17.52
CA ASP A 111 -2.86 -16.32 16.76
C ASP A 111 -2.97 -17.76 17.23
N GLU A 112 -3.11 -17.96 18.55
CA GLU A 112 -3.30 -19.29 19.13
C GLU A 112 -4.58 -19.95 18.63
N ASN A 113 -5.70 -19.21 18.56
CA ASN A 113 -6.94 -19.76 18.01
C ASN A 113 -6.79 -20.13 16.53
N PHE A 114 -6.06 -19.33 15.76
CA PHE A 114 -5.80 -19.66 14.36
C PHE A 114 -4.91 -20.89 14.22
N TYR A 115 -3.72 -20.88 14.82
CA TYR A 115 -2.72 -21.92 14.65
C TYR A 115 -3.11 -23.25 15.34
N ASN A 116 -3.86 -23.22 16.44
CA ASN A 116 -4.23 -24.44 17.16
C ASN A 116 -5.67 -24.91 16.85
N LYS A 117 -6.62 -24.01 16.58
CA LYS A 117 -8.04 -24.37 16.38
C LYS A 117 -8.55 -24.14 14.96
N GLY A 118 -7.75 -23.51 14.08
CA GLY A 118 -8.18 -23.23 12.71
C GLY A 118 -9.24 -22.14 12.61
N ILE A 119 -9.28 -21.20 13.55
CA ILE A 119 -10.22 -20.07 13.52
C ILE A 119 -9.46 -18.84 13.03
N PHE A 120 -9.69 -18.43 11.77
CA PHE A 120 -9.01 -17.24 11.22
C PHE A 120 -9.42 -15.98 11.99
N PRO A 121 -8.47 -15.12 12.40
CA PRO A 121 -8.74 -14.06 13.37
C PRO A 121 -9.25 -12.77 12.73
N PHE A 122 -9.50 -12.77 11.42
CA PHE A 122 -10.11 -11.66 10.70
C PHE A 122 -11.44 -12.08 10.09
N SER A 123 -12.34 -11.12 9.94
CA SER A 123 -13.57 -11.29 9.19
C SER A 123 -13.68 -10.19 8.16
N TYR A 124 -14.13 -10.54 6.96
CA TYR A 124 -14.41 -9.59 5.90
C TYR A 124 -15.40 -8.49 6.33
N LYS A 125 -16.37 -8.84 7.18
CA LYS A 125 -17.43 -7.90 7.64
C LYS A 125 -16.92 -6.89 8.67
N ILE A 126 -15.72 -7.09 9.21
CA ILE A 126 -15.18 -6.29 10.31
C ILE A 126 -14.07 -5.41 9.74
N THR A 127 -14.48 -4.26 9.20
CA THR A 127 -13.57 -3.23 8.70
C THR A 127 -13.60 -1.98 9.57
N ASP A 128 -12.51 -1.21 9.56
CA ASP A 128 -12.46 0.10 10.19
C ASP A 128 -13.26 1.13 9.37
N LYS A 129 -14.50 1.36 9.80
CA LYS A 129 -15.38 2.39 9.22
C LYS A 129 -14.91 3.81 9.47
N GLN A 130 -13.97 4.04 10.39
CA GLN A 130 -13.43 5.38 10.62
C GLN A 130 -12.64 5.88 9.41
N LYS A 131 -11.82 5.03 8.78
CA LYS A 131 -11.10 5.41 7.55
C LYS A 131 -12.05 5.79 6.42
N GLU A 132 -13.10 5.00 6.19
CA GLU A 132 -14.15 5.30 5.20
C GLU A 132 -14.80 6.68 5.48
N LYS A 133 -15.16 6.97 6.73
CA LYS A 133 -15.73 8.26 7.15
C LYS A 133 -14.77 9.43 6.96
N GLU A 134 -13.50 9.25 7.29
CA GLU A 134 -12.48 10.30 7.13
C GLU A 134 -12.23 10.62 5.66
N ILE A 135 -12.10 9.60 4.81
CA ILE A 135 -11.92 9.80 3.37
C ILE A 135 -13.16 10.45 2.76
N LYS A 136 -14.36 10.01 3.15
CA LYS A 136 -15.62 10.65 2.71
C LYS A 136 -15.65 12.13 3.05
N LYS A 137 -15.22 12.54 4.25
CA LYS A 137 -15.14 13.96 4.63
C LYS A 137 -14.14 14.77 3.79
N LEU A 138 -13.05 14.15 3.36
CA LEU A 138 -12.00 14.82 2.59
C LEU A 138 -12.33 14.95 1.08
N THR A 139 -13.08 13.99 0.55
CA THR A 139 -13.22 13.76 -0.90
C THR A 139 -14.65 13.61 -1.39
N ASN A 140 -15.65 13.63 -0.48
CA ASN A 140 -17.04 13.23 -0.73
C ASN A 140 -17.20 11.79 -1.26
N TRP A 141 -16.16 10.96 -1.15
CA TRP A 141 -16.18 9.60 -1.66
C TRP A 141 -17.23 8.73 -0.94
N ASP A 142 -18.16 8.19 -1.73
CA ASP A 142 -19.18 7.24 -1.30
C ASP A 142 -19.14 5.99 -2.19
N GLY A 143 -18.29 5.03 -1.82
CA GLY A 143 -18.05 3.84 -2.64
C GLY A 143 -19.30 3.00 -2.90
N ALA A 144 -20.24 2.96 -1.96
CA ALA A 144 -21.50 2.22 -2.16
C ALA A 144 -22.35 2.85 -3.26
N ASN A 145 -22.50 4.19 -3.23
CA ASN A 145 -23.26 4.92 -4.24
C ASN A 145 -22.57 4.90 -5.61
N ILE A 146 -21.23 5.02 -5.65
CA ILE A 146 -20.45 4.92 -6.90
C ILE A 146 -20.66 3.54 -7.55
N LYS A 147 -20.59 2.45 -6.79
CA LYS A 147 -20.84 1.10 -7.30
C LYS A 147 -22.28 0.92 -7.79
N SER A 148 -23.25 1.47 -7.06
CA SER A 148 -24.66 1.48 -7.49
C SER A 148 -24.83 2.22 -8.82
N PHE A 149 -24.19 3.37 -8.97
CA PHE A 149 -24.21 4.15 -10.21
C PHE A 149 -23.58 3.37 -11.38
N ILE A 150 -22.45 2.70 -11.15
CA ILE A 150 -21.82 1.82 -12.15
C ILE A 150 -22.78 0.71 -12.60
N ARG A 151 -23.48 0.05 -11.67
CA ARG A 151 -24.51 -0.96 -12.02
C ARG A 151 -25.63 -0.37 -12.87
N ASN A 152 -26.09 0.82 -12.53
CA ASN A 152 -27.13 1.51 -13.29
C ASN A 152 -26.67 1.88 -14.70
N LEU A 153 -25.43 2.35 -14.86
CA LEU A 153 -24.84 2.60 -16.17
C LEU A 153 -24.69 1.30 -16.98
N SER A 154 -24.22 0.22 -16.36
CA SER A 154 -24.13 -1.08 -17.04
C SER A 154 -25.49 -1.52 -17.56
N ASN A 155 -26.56 -1.38 -16.77
CA ASN A 155 -27.93 -1.68 -17.21
C ASN A 155 -28.40 -0.74 -18.33
N LYS A 156 -28.15 0.57 -18.22
CA LYS A 156 -28.53 1.58 -19.23
C LYS A 156 -27.92 1.26 -20.59
N TYR A 157 -26.67 0.84 -20.60
CA TYR A 157 -25.93 0.51 -21.82
C TYR A 157 -26.06 -0.97 -22.22
N CYS A 158 -26.91 -1.76 -21.55
CA CYS A 158 -27.08 -3.20 -21.80
C CYS A 158 -25.78 -4.02 -21.66
N ILE A 159 -24.83 -3.56 -20.85
CA ILE A 159 -23.55 -4.21 -20.58
C ILE A 159 -23.73 -5.25 -19.47
N ASN A 160 -23.29 -6.48 -19.71
CA ASN A 160 -23.26 -7.48 -18.64
C ASN A 160 -22.13 -7.18 -17.64
N LEU A 161 -22.49 -6.72 -16.44
CA LEU A 161 -21.53 -6.45 -15.37
C LEU A 161 -21.18 -7.74 -14.61
N ILE A 162 -19.93 -8.16 -14.74
CA ILE A 162 -19.39 -9.32 -14.04
C ILE A 162 -18.64 -8.85 -12.79
N GLU A 163 -19.26 -9.01 -11.63
CA GLU A 163 -18.62 -8.67 -10.36
C GLU A 163 -17.83 -9.87 -9.81
N ALA A 164 -16.53 -9.71 -9.60
CA ALA A 164 -15.72 -10.69 -8.90
C ALA A 164 -15.75 -10.44 -7.40
N ASP A 165 -16.21 -11.47 -6.67
CA ASP A 165 -15.98 -11.57 -5.23
C ASP A 165 -14.48 -11.81 -4.97
N THR A 166 -13.76 -10.72 -4.66
CA THR A 166 -12.35 -10.77 -4.24
C THR A 166 -12.19 -11.10 -2.75
N GLU A 167 -13.31 -11.23 -2.03
CA GLU A 167 -13.41 -11.46 -0.59
C GLU A 167 -13.07 -12.93 -0.27
N ASN A 168 -13.48 -13.88 -1.12
CA ASN A 168 -13.42 -15.33 -0.81
C ASN A 168 -12.54 -16.16 -1.75
N SER A 169 -11.81 -15.55 -2.69
CA SER A 169 -11.20 -16.30 -3.77
C SER A 169 -9.68 -16.43 -3.68
N VAL A 170 -9.21 -17.59 -3.24
CA VAL A 170 -7.80 -18.00 -3.20
C VAL A 170 -7.17 -18.23 -4.58
N ALA A 171 -7.95 -18.73 -5.55
CA ALA A 171 -7.47 -19.19 -6.86
C ALA A 171 -6.98 -18.06 -7.80
N ASN A 172 -6.96 -16.82 -7.32
CA ASN A 172 -7.23 -15.65 -8.14
C ASN A 172 -6.30 -14.47 -7.81
N TYR A 173 -4.99 -14.72 -7.86
CA TYR A 173 -3.95 -13.70 -7.68
C TYR A 173 -4.12 -12.54 -8.67
N GLY A 174 -4.41 -11.32 -8.19
CA GLY A 174 -4.52 -10.11 -9.01
C GLY A 174 -5.78 -10.07 -9.90
N GLU A 175 -5.62 -9.70 -11.17
CA GLU A 175 -6.76 -9.60 -12.10
C GLU A 175 -7.42 -10.96 -12.40
N LYS A 176 -6.74 -12.08 -12.07
CA LYS A 176 -7.22 -13.46 -12.27
C LYS A 176 -8.58 -13.75 -11.62
N SER A 177 -8.96 -12.99 -10.58
CA SER A 177 -10.30 -13.08 -9.98
C SER A 177 -11.46 -12.91 -10.94
N LEU A 178 -11.28 -12.06 -11.95
CA LEU A 178 -12.27 -11.83 -13.00
C LEU A 178 -12.21 -12.86 -14.13
N PHE A 179 -11.16 -13.69 -14.20
CA PHE A 179 -10.95 -14.66 -15.29
C PHE A 179 -11.20 -16.13 -14.90
N SER A 180 -11.76 -16.35 -13.71
CA SER A 180 -12.21 -17.67 -13.28
C SER A 180 -13.42 -18.16 -14.09
N LYS A 181 -13.63 -19.48 -14.14
CA LYS A 181 -14.69 -20.12 -14.95
C LYS A 181 -16.05 -19.46 -14.68
N GLY A 182 -16.73 -19.03 -15.75
CA GLY A 182 -18.04 -18.37 -15.68
C GLY A 182 -18.00 -16.85 -15.55
N LYS A 183 -16.82 -16.21 -15.53
CA LYS A 183 -16.65 -14.75 -15.50
C LYS A 183 -16.18 -14.20 -16.85
N LEU A 184 -15.05 -13.48 -16.89
CA LEU A 184 -14.41 -13.04 -18.13
C LEU A 184 -13.59 -14.18 -18.72
N ASN A 185 -13.62 -14.31 -20.05
CA ASN A 185 -12.76 -15.26 -20.74
C ASN A 185 -11.39 -14.60 -21.01
N SER A 186 -10.32 -15.18 -20.48
CA SER A 186 -8.94 -14.72 -20.67
C SER A 186 -8.46 -14.83 -22.11
N ASP A 187 -9.09 -15.68 -22.92
CA ASP A 187 -8.74 -15.94 -24.31
C ASP A 187 -9.65 -15.21 -25.31
N GLU A 188 -10.57 -14.38 -24.82
CA GLU A 188 -11.51 -13.67 -25.70
C GLU A 188 -10.84 -12.74 -26.71
N TRP A 189 -9.68 -12.17 -26.35
CA TRP A 189 -8.90 -11.34 -27.25
C TRP A 189 -8.46 -12.09 -28.52
N LYS A 190 -8.36 -13.42 -28.49
CA LYS A 190 -7.98 -14.25 -29.65
C LYS A 190 -9.05 -14.25 -30.74
N LYS A 191 -10.28 -13.80 -30.44
CA LYS A 191 -11.35 -13.64 -31.42
C LYS A 191 -11.16 -12.39 -32.29
N LEU A 192 -10.40 -11.39 -31.82
CA LEU A 192 -10.26 -10.11 -32.49
C LEU A 192 -9.34 -10.23 -33.71
N PRO A 193 -9.54 -9.39 -34.74
CA PRO A 193 -8.56 -9.20 -35.80
C PRO A 193 -7.27 -8.60 -35.23
N TYR A 194 -6.13 -9.26 -35.45
CA TYR A 194 -4.82 -8.74 -35.05
C TYR A 194 -3.71 -9.15 -36.01
N GLU A 195 -2.64 -8.36 -36.01
CA GLU A 195 -1.37 -8.67 -36.66
C GLU A 195 -0.29 -8.86 -35.59
N THR A 196 0.74 -9.62 -35.95
CA THR A 196 1.94 -9.78 -35.12
C THR A 196 3.10 -9.02 -35.74
N ASP A 197 3.64 -8.03 -35.02
CA ASP A 197 4.83 -7.29 -35.43
C ASP A 197 5.94 -7.49 -34.39
N GLY A 198 7.04 -8.13 -34.79
CA GLY A 198 8.18 -8.42 -33.89
C GLY A 198 7.80 -9.24 -32.65
N GLY A 199 6.74 -10.03 -32.69
CA GLY A 199 6.21 -10.80 -31.55
C GLY A 199 5.22 -10.03 -30.66
N SER A 200 4.93 -8.77 -30.97
CA SER A 200 3.89 -7.97 -30.30
C SER A 200 2.55 -8.06 -31.02
N ILE A 201 1.45 -8.07 -30.27
CA ILE A 201 0.08 -8.10 -30.81
C ILE A 201 -0.40 -6.69 -31.08
N LYS A 202 -0.87 -6.44 -32.31
CA LYS A 202 -1.51 -5.19 -32.71
C LYS A 202 -2.91 -5.50 -33.23
N PHE A 203 -3.94 -5.06 -32.50
CA PHE A 203 -5.34 -5.22 -32.93
C PHE A 203 -5.65 -4.31 -34.11
N ILE A 204 -6.33 -4.85 -35.12
CA ILE A 204 -6.79 -4.12 -36.30
C ILE A 204 -8.15 -3.48 -35.95
N ALA A 205 -8.38 -2.24 -36.39
CA ALA A 205 -9.65 -1.57 -36.19
C ALA A 205 -10.78 -2.28 -36.95
N HIS A 206 -11.96 -2.38 -36.34
CA HIS A 206 -13.14 -3.00 -36.92
C HIS A 206 -14.42 -2.26 -36.49
N GLU A 207 -15.50 -2.40 -37.24
CA GLU A 207 -16.74 -1.67 -36.97
C GLU A 207 -17.65 -2.41 -35.99
N GLU A 208 -17.82 -3.72 -36.16
CA GLU A 208 -18.77 -4.53 -35.37
C GLU A 208 -18.11 -5.17 -34.14
N PRO A 209 -18.79 -5.22 -32.97
CA PRO A 209 -18.29 -5.90 -31.78
C PRO A 209 -18.05 -7.41 -32.01
N VAL A 210 -16.93 -7.93 -31.53
CA VAL A 210 -16.53 -9.34 -31.70
C VAL A 210 -16.46 -10.08 -30.36
N ALA A 211 -16.14 -9.36 -29.30
CA ALA A 211 -16.07 -9.91 -27.96
C ALA A 211 -17.41 -9.80 -27.23
N ASP A 212 -17.57 -10.63 -26.19
CA ASP A 212 -18.78 -10.61 -25.38
C ASP A 212 -18.95 -9.24 -24.72
N TYR A 213 -20.19 -8.79 -24.67
CA TYR A 213 -20.53 -7.47 -24.17
C TYR A 213 -20.53 -7.40 -22.65
N LYS A 214 -19.33 -7.38 -22.07
CA LYS A 214 -19.06 -7.53 -20.63
C LYS A 214 -18.11 -6.45 -20.09
N ILE A 215 -18.40 -5.99 -18.88
CA ILE A 215 -17.44 -5.26 -18.04
C ILE A 215 -17.20 -6.09 -16.77
N GLY A 216 -15.94 -6.35 -16.46
CA GLY A 216 -15.55 -6.90 -15.17
C GLY A 216 -15.44 -5.80 -14.12
N SER A 217 -15.94 -6.03 -12.91
CA SER A 217 -15.66 -5.19 -11.75
C SER A 217 -15.11 -6.03 -10.61
N ARG A 218 -14.01 -5.59 -10.00
CA ARG A 218 -13.52 -6.21 -8.77
C ARG A 218 -14.24 -5.58 -7.59
N ASN A 219 -14.79 -6.40 -6.71
CA ASN A 219 -15.26 -5.91 -5.42
C ASN A 219 -14.05 -5.62 -4.52
N ASP A 220 -13.42 -4.47 -4.75
CA ASP A 220 -12.23 -4.04 -4.04
C ASP A 220 -12.55 -3.29 -2.74
N GLY A 221 -13.71 -3.57 -2.13
CA GLY A 221 -14.20 -2.89 -0.92
C GLY A 221 -14.69 -1.48 -1.24
N ASN A 222 -14.86 -0.60 -0.24
CA ASN A 222 -15.57 0.67 -0.45
C ASN A 222 -14.65 1.83 -0.85
N LEU A 223 -13.34 1.67 -0.75
CA LEU A 223 -12.38 2.74 -1.01
C LEU A 223 -11.70 2.67 -2.38
N LYS A 224 -11.89 1.60 -3.14
CA LYS A 224 -11.39 1.45 -4.51
C LYS A 224 -12.40 0.71 -5.37
N THR A 225 -12.50 1.14 -6.63
CA THR A 225 -13.26 0.43 -7.66
C THR A 225 -12.33 0.16 -8.84
N HIS A 226 -12.38 -1.04 -9.38
CA HIS A 226 -11.62 -1.43 -10.56
C HIS A 226 -12.58 -1.96 -11.62
N LEU A 227 -12.40 -1.48 -12.85
CA LEU A 227 -13.18 -1.88 -14.02
C LEU A 227 -12.23 -2.44 -15.09
N ILE A 228 -12.61 -3.58 -15.65
CA ILE A 228 -11.94 -4.24 -16.77
C ILE A 228 -12.94 -4.28 -17.91
N PHE A 229 -12.59 -3.64 -19.03
CA PHE A 229 -13.46 -3.60 -20.18
C PHE A 229 -13.26 -4.87 -21.03
N SER A 230 -14.17 -5.15 -21.96
CA SER A 230 -13.96 -6.14 -23.05
C SER A 230 -12.55 -5.99 -23.77
N PRO A 231 -12.00 -6.88 -24.62
CA PRO A 231 -10.73 -6.64 -25.32
C PRO A 231 -10.84 -5.74 -26.56
N ASP A 232 -11.98 -5.71 -27.26
CA ASP A 232 -12.27 -4.84 -28.42
C ASP A 232 -12.46 -3.30 -28.18
N TYR A 233 -11.98 -2.69 -27.07
CA TYR A 233 -12.14 -1.25 -26.76
C TYR A 233 -10.82 -0.57 -26.99
N GLY A 234 -10.86 0.45 -27.83
CA GLY A 234 -9.76 0.82 -28.69
C GLY A 234 -10.08 0.45 -30.14
N PRO A 235 -10.05 -0.83 -30.54
CA PRO A 235 -10.18 -1.22 -31.94
C PRO A 235 -11.60 -1.20 -32.51
N CYS A 236 -12.67 -1.30 -31.71
CA CYS A 236 -14.06 -1.29 -32.21
C CYS A 236 -14.75 0.07 -32.02
N SER A 237 -15.22 0.69 -33.11
CA SER A 237 -15.86 2.02 -33.06
C SER A 237 -17.18 2.04 -32.30
N GLU A 238 -18.06 1.05 -32.51
CA GLU A 238 -19.32 0.92 -31.77
C GLU A 238 -19.05 0.77 -30.27
N ARG A 239 -18.07 -0.06 -29.92
CA ARG A 239 -17.70 -0.27 -28.53
C ARG A 239 -17.11 0.97 -27.87
N ASN A 240 -16.26 1.70 -28.60
CA ASN A 240 -15.70 2.96 -28.13
C ASN A 240 -16.81 3.93 -27.78
N TRP A 241 -17.80 4.10 -28.68
CA TRP A 241 -18.94 4.97 -28.41
C TRP A 241 -19.65 4.59 -27.11
N ILE A 242 -19.92 3.30 -26.87
CA ILE A 242 -20.65 2.92 -25.65
C ILE A 242 -19.79 3.12 -24.39
N TYR A 243 -18.52 2.69 -24.40
CA TYR A 243 -17.68 2.74 -23.20
C TYR A 243 -17.17 4.14 -22.88
N ASP A 244 -17.00 4.99 -23.90
CA ASP A 244 -16.69 6.41 -23.70
C ASP A 244 -17.90 7.12 -23.08
N ASN A 245 -19.12 6.89 -23.59
CA ASN A 245 -20.34 7.46 -22.98
C ASN A 245 -20.59 6.96 -21.56
N PHE A 246 -20.39 5.65 -21.31
CA PHE A 246 -20.43 5.08 -19.96
C PHE A 246 -19.46 5.82 -19.02
N MET A 247 -18.22 6.01 -19.46
CA MET A 247 -17.19 6.64 -18.64
C MET A 247 -17.39 8.13 -18.47
N ASP A 248 -17.94 8.82 -19.47
CA ASP A 248 -18.23 10.24 -19.39
C ASP A 248 -19.40 10.51 -18.45
N GLU A 249 -20.43 9.67 -18.45
CA GLU A 249 -21.49 9.76 -17.43
C GLU A 249 -20.96 9.45 -16.03
N LEU A 250 -20.04 8.49 -15.88
CA LEU A 250 -19.39 8.23 -14.60
C LEU A 250 -18.56 9.43 -14.11
N LYS A 251 -17.76 10.05 -14.99
CA LYS A 251 -17.01 11.27 -14.66
C LYS A 251 -17.94 12.43 -14.32
N ASN A 252 -19.04 12.59 -15.05
CA ASN A 252 -20.03 13.65 -14.80
C ASN A 252 -20.70 13.44 -13.44
N TYR A 253 -21.11 12.22 -13.11
CA TYR A 253 -21.62 11.89 -11.78
C TYR A 253 -20.63 12.24 -10.67
N LEU A 254 -19.35 11.86 -10.82
CA LEU A 254 -18.31 12.18 -9.85
C LEU A 254 -18.15 13.71 -9.69
N LYS A 255 -18.16 14.45 -10.81
CA LYS A 255 -18.04 15.91 -10.82
C LYS A 255 -19.24 16.62 -10.20
N GLU A 256 -20.45 16.25 -10.58
CA GLU A 256 -21.72 16.83 -10.10
C GLU A 256 -21.90 16.64 -8.59
N ASN A 257 -21.43 15.51 -8.06
CA ASN A 257 -21.46 15.21 -6.64
C ASN A 257 -20.22 15.73 -5.88
N ASN A 258 -19.37 16.53 -6.53
CA ASN A 258 -18.14 17.08 -5.97
C ASN A 258 -17.23 16.00 -5.34
N ILE A 259 -17.19 14.82 -5.97
CA ILE A 259 -16.37 13.69 -5.54
C ILE A 259 -14.97 13.87 -6.12
N LYS A 260 -13.98 14.07 -5.24
CA LYS A 260 -12.57 14.14 -5.63
C LYS A 260 -12.08 12.73 -5.90
N ALA A 261 -12.03 12.36 -7.17
CA ALA A 261 -11.63 11.03 -7.62
C ALA A 261 -10.37 11.10 -8.49
N HIS A 262 -9.54 10.07 -8.38
CA HIS A 262 -8.43 9.80 -9.28
C HIS A 262 -8.78 8.58 -10.12
N ILE A 263 -8.73 8.73 -11.44
CA ILE A 263 -8.96 7.65 -12.41
C ILE A 263 -7.63 7.33 -13.07
N ASN A 264 -7.11 6.13 -12.86
CA ASN A 264 -5.89 5.65 -13.50
C ASN A 264 -6.22 4.59 -14.53
N TRP A 265 -5.78 4.80 -15.76
CA TRP A 265 -5.99 3.91 -16.88
C TRP A 265 -4.79 3.00 -17.10
N GLN A 266 -5.06 1.73 -17.40
CA GLN A 266 -4.06 0.74 -17.78
C GLN A 266 -4.36 0.30 -19.21
N ALA A 267 -3.37 0.46 -20.08
CA ALA A 267 -3.43 0.04 -21.46
C ALA A 267 -3.54 -1.50 -21.58
N PRO A 268 -4.10 -2.02 -22.67
CA PRO A 268 -4.15 -3.45 -22.93
C PRO A 268 -2.74 -4.04 -23.07
N GLY A 269 -2.53 -5.23 -22.52
CA GLY A 269 -1.31 -6.03 -22.63
C GLY A 269 -1.48 -7.43 -22.04
N GLU A 270 -0.42 -8.23 -22.04
CA GLU A 270 -0.50 -9.64 -21.57
C GLU A 270 -1.00 -9.77 -20.13
N ASN A 271 -0.59 -8.86 -19.25
CA ASN A 271 -0.93 -8.90 -17.82
C ASN A 271 -2.43 -8.75 -17.52
N ASN A 272 -3.18 -8.11 -18.42
CA ASN A 272 -4.63 -7.90 -18.33
C ASN A 272 -5.39 -8.56 -19.48
N PHE A 273 -4.78 -9.57 -20.11
CA PHE A 273 -5.39 -10.33 -21.22
C PHE A 273 -5.89 -9.42 -22.34
N TYR A 274 -5.09 -8.39 -22.65
CA TYR A 274 -5.30 -7.40 -23.71
C TYR A 274 -6.57 -6.58 -23.54
N ARG A 275 -6.93 -6.25 -22.29
CA ARG A 275 -8.09 -5.41 -21.98
C ARG A 275 -7.64 -4.07 -21.45
N THR A 276 -8.31 -3.00 -21.84
CA THR A 276 -8.19 -1.73 -21.13
C THR A 276 -8.82 -1.89 -19.75
N CYS A 277 -8.14 -1.37 -18.72
CA CYS A 277 -8.65 -1.37 -17.35
C CYS A 277 -8.59 0.05 -16.78
N CYS A 278 -9.45 0.36 -15.82
CA CYS A 278 -9.29 1.56 -15.01
C CYS A 278 -9.48 1.29 -13.53
N SER A 279 -8.77 2.05 -12.71
CA SER A 279 -8.97 2.10 -11.25
C SER A 279 -9.45 3.48 -10.86
N ILE A 280 -10.50 3.51 -10.05
CA ILE A 280 -11.17 4.71 -9.56
C ILE A 280 -10.99 4.70 -8.04
N THR A 281 -10.35 5.74 -7.53
CA THR A 281 -10.02 5.87 -6.11
C THR A 281 -10.28 7.29 -5.61
N PRO A 282 -10.45 7.52 -4.31
CA PRO A 282 -10.46 8.86 -3.74
C PRO A 282 -9.13 9.57 -4.04
N GLN A 283 -9.21 10.83 -4.42
CA GLN A 283 -8.04 11.67 -4.65
C GLN A 283 -7.61 12.35 -3.34
N ILE A 284 -6.43 12.01 -2.85
CA ILE A 284 -5.82 12.59 -1.64
C ILE A 284 -4.54 13.30 -2.03
N ASP A 285 -4.37 14.57 -1.63
CA ASP A 285 -3.21 15.41 -1.99
C ASP A 285 -2.94 15.43 -3.51
N ASN A 286 -4.01 15.48 -4.32
CA ASN A 286 -3.99 15.38 -5.78
C ASN A 286 -3.45 14.05 -6.36
N LYS A 287 -3.25 13.02 -5.52
CA LYS A 287 -2.77 11.69 -5.90
C LYS A 287 -3.83 10.62 -5.63
N GLU A 288 -3.63 9.43 -6.19
CA GLU A 288 -4.44 8.24 -5.86
C GLU A 288 -4.25 7.81 -4.39
N LEU A 289 -5.27 7.12 -3.85
CA LEU A 289 -5.18 6.48 -2.54
C LEU A 289 -4.18 5.30 -2.58
N THR A 290 -3.09 5.43 -1.83
CA THR A 290 -2.04 4.40 -1.71
C THR A 290 -1.76 4.05 -0.24
N LYS A 291 -0.85 3.09 -0.02
CA LYS A 291 -0.32 2.72 1.30
C LYS A 291 0.20 3.93 2.11
N LEU A 292 0.71 4.95 1.42
CA LEU A 292 1.26 6.17 2.03
C LEU A 292 0.21 6.93 2.87
N TYR A 293 -1.08 6.83 2.55
CA TYR A 293 -2.12 7.50 3.32
C TYR A 293 -2.13 7.03 4.78
N ASP A 294 -2.10 5.71 4.99
CA ASP A 294 -2.18 5.10 6.31
C ASP A 294 -0.93 5.42 7.14
N THR A 295 0.24 5.40 6.51
CA THR A 295 1.50 5.71 7.18
C THR A 295 1.66 7.21 7.47
N LYS A 296 1.15 8.11 6.61
CA LYS A 296 1.05 9.55 6.92
C LYS A 296 0.16 9.81 8.13
N LYS A 297 -1.00 9.14 8.21
CA LYS A 297 -1.89 9.24 9.38
C LYS A 297 -1.23 8.68 10.64
N ALA A 298 -0.50 7.58 10.54
CA ALA A 298 0.29 7.03 11.63
C ALA A 298 1.36 8.03 12.11
N LEU A 299 2.08 8.66 11.17
CA LEU A 299 3.11 9.65 11.47
C LEU A 299 2.55 10.86 12.21
N GLN A 300 1.40 11.38 11.76
CA GLN A 300 0.71 12.49 12.43
C GLN A 300 0.33 12.17 13.87
N LYS A 301 -0.05 10.92 14.17
CA LYS A 301 -0.32 10.46 15.54
C LYS A 301 0.98 10.30 16.32
N ALA A 302 2.00 9.69 15.73
CA ALA A 302 3.28 9.45 16.37
C ALA A 302 3.99 10.74 16.80
N VAL A 303 3.93 11.80 15.98
CA VAL A 303 4.42 13.14 16.35
C VAL A 303 3.74 13.68 17.61
N LYS A 304 2.44 13.44 17.79
CA LYS A 304 1.68 13.92 18.96
C LYS A 304 1.95 13.09 20.21
N ASN A 305 2.18 11.79 20.03
CA ASN A 305 2.33 10.84 21.13
C ASN A 305 3.78 10.59 21.53
N ASN A 306 4.76 11.11 20.79
CA ASN A 306 6.16 10.76 20.93
C ASN A 306 6.40 9.25 20.73
N ASP A 307 5.81 8.71 19.65
CA ASP A 307 5.98 7.34 19.18
C ASP A 307 6.85 7.30 17.91
N LEU A 308 7.21 6.11 17.44
CA LEU A 308 7.93 5.84 16.20
C LEU A 308 7.03 5.15 15.18
N VAL A 309 7.09 5.57 13.92
CA VAL A 309 6.54 4.81 12.79
C VAL A 309 7.69 4.12 12.05
N ILE A 310 7.54 2.83 11.81
CA ILE A 310 8.44 2.03 11.00
C ILE A 310 7.67 1.56 9.77
N VAL A 311 8.21 1.78 8.58
CA VAL A 311 7.60 1.34 7.32
C VAL A 311 8.53 0.38 6.61
N ALA A 312 8.03 -0.76 6.13
CA ALA A 312 8.87 -1.80 5.53
C ALA A 312 8.35 -2.25 4.16
N GLY A 313 9.25 -2.51 3.22
CA GLY A 313 8.89 -2.94 1.87
C GLY A 313 10.08 -3.45 1.06
N ASP A 314 9.79 -4.09 -0.07
CA ASP A 314 10.77 -4.73 -0.94
C ASP A 314 10.61 -4.37 -2.43
N GLY A 315 9.54 -3.63 -2.76
CA GLY A 315 9.06 -3.44 -4.12
C GLY A 315 8.88 -1.98 -4.53
N SER A 316 8.74 -1.75 -5.84
CA SER A 316 8.50 -0.42 -6.41
C SER A 316 7.14 0.17 -6.00
N ASN A 317 6.15 -0.66 -5.71
CA ASN A 317 4.85 -0.27 -5.16
C ASN A 317 4.95 0.29 -3.73
N ASP A 318 6.06 0.04 -3.03
CA ASP A 318 6.33 0.58 -1.70
C ASP A 318 7.12 1.88 -1.74
N PHE A 319 7.60 2.30 -2.92
CA PHE A 319 8.51 3.43 -3.08
C PHE A 319 8.03 4.71 -2.36
N ASN A 320 6.76 5.07 -2.54
CA ASN A 320 6.20 6.27 -1.91
C ASN A 320 6.08 6.12 -0.38
N MET A 321 5.72 4.92 0.10
CA MET A 321 5.62 4.62 1.54
C MET A 321 7.01 4.62 2.19
N LEU A 322 8.05 4.20 1.48
CA LEU A 322 9.42 4.08 2.00
C LEU A 322 10.22 5.38 1.89
N ASN A 323 9.77 6.37 1.11
CA ASN A 323 10.52 7.60 0.85
C ASN A 323 10.18 8.68 1.90
N PRO A 324 11.11 9.06 2.81
CA PRO A 324 10.87 10.12 3.80
C PRO A 324 10.41 11.46 3.20
N LEU A 325 10.81 11.77 1.96
CA LEU A 325 10.42 13.02 1.30
C LEU A 325 8.92 13.11 1.01
N GLU A 326 8.23 11.97 0.83
CA GLU A 326 6.79 11.90 0.58
C GLU A 326 5.94 12.18 1.83
N TYR A 327 6.55 12.23 3.02
CA TYR A 327 5.88 12.53 4.29
C TYR A 327 5.89 14.02 4.64
N LEU A 328 6.57 14.85 3.86
CA LEU A 328 6.44 16.29 4.01
C LEU A 328 5.03 16.74 3.63
N ASP A 329 4.50 17.68 4.41
CA ASP A 329 3.20 18.29 4.17
C ASP A 329 3.18 19.02 2.82
N SER A 330 2.14 18.81 2.02
CA SER A 330 2.06 19.36 0.66
C SER A 330 2.01 20.89 0.64
N ASP A 331 1.31 21.50 1.59
CA ASP A 331 1.17 22.95 1.68
C ASP A 331 2.50 23.58 2.10
N TYR A 332 3.22 22.91 3.01
CA TYR A 332 4.58 23.30 3.38
C TYR A 332 5.54 23.20 2.18
N VAL A 333 5.53 22.09 1.43
CA VAL A 333 6.39 21.92 0.25
C VAL A 333 6.07 22.95 -0.82
N GLU A 334 4.79 23.24 -1.07
CA GLU A 334 4.37 24.26 -2.04
C GLU A 334 4.76 25.68 -1.58
N HIS A 335 4.69 25.96 -0.27
CA HIS A 335 5.20 27.20 0.29
C HIS A 335 6.71 27.35 0.07
N CYS A 336 7.51 26.32 0.36
CA CYS A 336 8.95 26.32 0.11
C CYS A 336 9.25 26.55 -1.37
N LYS A 337 8.57 25.83 -2.28
CA LYS A 337 8.71 25.98 -3.73
C LYS A 337 8.45 27.41 -4.22
N LYS A 338 7.41 28.09 -3.72
CA LYS A 338 7.06 29.46 -4.16
C LYS A 338 8.17 30.47 -3.86
N HIS A 339 8.88 30.28 -2.74
CA HIS A 339 9.93 31.18 -2.24
C HIS A 339 11.35 30.68 -2.49
N SER A 340 11.49 29.56 -3.20
CA SER A 340 12.77 28.93 -3.51
C SER A 340 13.46 29.60 -4.70
N ALA A 341 14.78 29.75 -4.62
CA ALA A 341 15.63 30.07 -5.76
C ALA A 341 15.92 28.82 -6.62
N HIS A 342 15.78 27.62 -6.05
CA HIS A 342 15.94 26.31 -6.68
C HIS A 342 14.59 25.65 -6.97
N ARG A 343 13.69 26.34 -7.68
CA ARG A 343 12.32 25.85 -7.97
C ARG A 343 12.32 24.49 -8.68
N GLU A 344 13.33 24.23 -9.49
CA GLU A 344 13.60 22.99 -10.18
C GLU A 344 13.67 21.78 -9.25
N PHE A 345 14.20 21.94 -8.03
CA PHE A 345 14.23 20.86 -7.04
C PHE A 345 12.81 20.37 -6.70
N TYR A 346 11.82 21.26 -6.70
CA TYR A 346 10.45 20.92 -6.31
C TYR A 346 9.60 20.42 -7.48
N THR A 347 9.93 20.82 -8.70
CA THR A 347 9.15 20.50 -9.91
C THR A 347 9.69 19.31 -10.69
N GLN A 348 10.97 18.96 -10.50
CA GLN A 348 11.58 17.82 -11.18
C GLN A 348 11.07 16.47 -10.68
N SER A 349 11.34 15.43 -11.49
CA SER A 349 10.99 14.04 -11.13
C SER A 349 11.56 13.64 -9.77
N MET A 350 10.82 12.83 -9.01
CA MET A 350 11.26 12.32 -7.70
C MET A 350 12.66 11.67 -7.75
N LYS A 351 12.98 10.98 -8.85
CA LYS A 351 14.31 10.39 -9.07
C LYS A 351 15.43 11.44 -9.02
N ARG A 352 15.22 12.61 -9.64
CA ARG A 352 16.21 13.70 -9.62
C ARG A 352 16.27 14.37 -8.25
N ARG A 353 15.12 14.57 -7.60
CA ARG A 353 15.05 15.11 -6.23
C ARG A 353 15.86 14.29 -5.23
N LEU A 354 15.75 12.97 -5.31
CA LEU A 354 16.53 12.05 -4.47
C LEU A 354 18.02 12.11 -4.79
N LYS A 355 18.43 12.20 -6.06
CA LYS A 355 19.84 12.39 -6.42
C LYS A 355 20.41 13.70 -5.88
N ASP A 356 19.65 14.80 -5.98
CA ASP A 356 20.07 16.08 -5.44
C ASP A 356 20.20 16.01 -3.90
N LEU A 357 19.23 15.38 -3.22
CA LEU A 357 19.32 15.15 -1.77
C LEU A 357 20.51 14.26 -1.40
N GLN A 358 20.80 13.23 -2.18
CA GLN A 358 21.96 12.37 -1.97
C GLN A 358 23.26 13.18 -2.04
N ALA A 359 23.39 14.04 -3.06
CA ALA A 359 24.53 14.93 -3.19
C ALA A 359 24.62 15.94 -2.03
N VAL A 360 23.47 16.47 -1.57
CA VAL A 360 23.39 17.34 -0.38
C VAL A 360 23.89 16.63 0.87
N TYR A 361 23.44 15.40 1.15
CA TYR A 361 23.87 14.62 2.32
C TYR A 361 25.34 14.19 2.23
N ASN A 362 25.84 13.92 1.02
CA ASN A 362 27.25 13.58 0.78
C ASN A 362 28.18 14.81 0.76
N ASN A 363 27.66 16.02 0.96
CA ASN A 363 28.41 17.28 0.91
C ASN A 363 29.16 17.48 -0.43
N ASP A 364 28.47 17.21 -1.54
CA ASP A 364 28.99 17.52 -2.88
C ASP A 364 29.31 19.03 -3.00
N ASN A 365 30.49 19.34 -3.55
CA ASN A 365 31.04 20.69 -3.61
C ASN A 365 30.64 21.48 -4.86
N THR A 366 29.75 20.95 -5.70
CA THR A 366 29.24 21.70 -6.84
C THR A 366 28.47 22.95 -6.39
N PRO A 367 28.61 24.11 -7.08
CA PRO A 367 27.97 25.36 -6.67
C PRO A 367 26.44 25.25 -6.51
N TYR A 368 25.80 24.47 -7.38
CA TYR A 368 24.37 24.18 -7.29
C TYR A 368 24.02 23.46 -5.97
N ILE A 369 24.71 22.37 -5.63
CA ILE A 369 24.40 21.58 -4.44
C ILE A 369 24.70 22.34 -3.14
N GLN A 370 25.76 23.12 -3.08
CA GLN A 370 26.04 23.96 -1.91
C GLN A 370 24.95 25.01 -1.68
N SER A 371 24.50 25.66 -2.76
CA SER A 371 23.40 26.63 -2.69
C SER A 371 22.08 25.96 -2.31
N LEU A 372 21.77 24.80 -2.90
CA LEU A 372 20.58 24.01 -2.57
C LEU A 372 20.60 23.56 -1.11
N LYS A 373 21.72 23.03 -0.61
CA LYS A 373 21.87 22.62 0.79
C LYS A 373 21.53 23.77 1.73
N LYS A 374 22.12 24.95 1.51
CA LYS A 374 21.84 26.15 2.32
C LYS A 374 20.35 26.51 2.31
N GLU A 375 19.69 26.41 1.16
CA GLU A 375 18.25 26.66 1.08
C GLU A 375 17.43 25.62 1.86
N LEU A 376 17.71 24.32 1.66
CA LEU A 376 17.00 23.23 2.32
C LEU A 376 17.21 23.21 3.84
N GLU A 377 18.34 23.72 4.33
CA GLU A 377 18.59 23.98 5.75
C GLU A 377 17.76 25.18 6.24
N THR A 378 17.82 26.31 5.51
CA THR A 378 17.15 27.57 5.88
C THR A 378 15.63 27.41 5.91
N ASN A 379 15.06 26.74 4.91
CA ASN A 379 13.62 26.52 4.83
C ASN A 379 13.13 25.42 5.78
N GLY A 380 14.05 24.63 6.35
CA GLY A 380 13.77 23.60 7.36
C GLY A 380 13.44 22.22 6.81
N ILE A 381 13.55 21.97 5.50
CA ILE A 381 13.27 20.65 4.89
C ILE A 381 14.17 19.58 5.50
N LEU A 382 15.49 19.80 5.56
CA LEU A 382 16.43 18.80 6.09
C LEU A 382 16.13 18.51 7.56
N ASN A 383 15.84 19.54 8.35
CA ASN A 383 15.50 19.40 9.77
C ASN A 383 14.16 18.66 9.96
N LYS A 384 13.14 18.90 9.13
CA LYS A 384 11.87 18.15 9.18
C LYS A 384 12.06 16.68 8.84
N ILE A 385 12.87 16.37 7.81
CA ILE A 385 13.23 14.99 7.48
C ILE A 385 13.99 14.34 8.63
N GLN A 386 14.95 15.04 9.25
CA GLN A 386 15.73 14.47 10.35
C GLN A 386 14.89 14.23 11.61
N LYS A 387 13.92 15.11 11.91
CA LYS A 387 13.13 15.04 13.15
C LYS A 387 11.85 14.21 13.03
N MET A 388 11.40 13.83 11.83
CA MET A 388 10.18 13.02 11.72
C MET A 388 10.36 11.66 12.41
N PRO A 389 9.39 11.20 13.22
CA PRO A 389 9.43 9.88 13.84
C PRO A 389 9.07 8.78 12.84
N LEU A 390 9.87 8.68 11.79
CA LEU A 390 9.73 7.70 10.71
C LEU A 390 11.09 7.10 10.40
N ILE A 391 11.14 5.78 10.32
CA ILE A 391 12.27 5.04 9.76
C ILE A 391 11.75 4.02 8.76
N SER A 392 12.34 4.01 7.57
CA SER A 392 12.01 3.05 6.53
C SER A 392 12.95 1.85 6.57
N ILE A 393 12.42 0.64 6.43
CA ILE A 393 13.18 -0.60 6.27
C ILE A 393 13.03 -1.06 4.81
N ILE A 394 14.16 -1.20 4.13
CA ILE A 394 14.20 -1.71 2.76
C ILE A 394 14.75 -3.14 2.80
N ILE A 395 13.98 -4.09 2.30
CA ILE A 395 14.50 -5.44 2.06
C ILE A 395 15.33 -5.42 0.80
N LYS A 396 16.60 -5.80 0.93
CA LYS A 396 17.56 -5.77 -0.17
C LYS A 396 17.13 -6.74 -1.27
N LYS A 397 17.15 -6.23 -2.50
CA LYS A 397 16.97 -6.95 -3.75
C LYS A 397 17.87 -6.33 -4.81
N ASP A 398 18.36 -7.16 -5.71
CA ASP A 398 19.17 -6.69 -6.84
C ASP A 398 18.34 -5.80 -7.78
N LYS A 399 18.92 -4.67 -8.20
CA LYS A 399 18.39 -3.77 -9.23
C LYS A 399 16.96 -3.27 -8.99
N THR A 400 16.66 -2.74 -7.80
CA THR A 400 15.36 -2.14 -7.51
C THR A 400 15.38 -0.61 -7.61
N LYS A 401 14.20 -0.02 -7.85
CA LYS A 401 14.00 1.45 -7.72
C LYS A 401 14.22 1.94 -6.27
N LEU A 402 14.25 1.02 -5.30
CA LEU A 402 14.44 1.34 -3.88
C LEU A 402 15.90 1.63 -3.53
N SER A 403 16.87 1.19 -4.35
CA SER A 403 18.29 1.53 -4.12
C SER A 403 18.49 3.04 -4.04
N LEU A 404 17.76 3.81 -4.86
CA LEU A 404 17.84 5.26 -4.82
C LEU A 404 17.43 5.83 -3.45
N ILE A 405 16.45 5.23 -2.77
CA ILE A 405 16.04 5.68 -1.43
C ILE A 405 17.14 5.32 -0.42
N SER A 406 17.65 4.08 -0.43
CA SER A 406 18.72 3.67 0.48
C SER A 406 19.99 4.50 0.29
N ASP A 407 20.36 4.78 -0.95
CA ASP A 407 21.57 5.52 -1.29
C ASP A 407 21.43 7.00 -0.89
N THR A 408 20.23 7.57 -1.06
CA THR A 408 19.95 8.98 -0.69
C THR A 408 20.00 9.19 0.81
N PHE A 409 19.40 8.29 1.59
CA PHE A 409 19.24 8.46 3.04
C PHE A 409 20.26 7.65 3.85
N SER A 410 21.29 7.12 3.20
CA SER A 410 22.39 6.42 3.87
C SER A 410 23.02 7.30 4.94
N GLY A 411 23.23 6.76 6.14
CA GLY A 411 23.82 7.50 7.27
C GLY A 411 22.93 8.55 7.95
N THR A 412 21.74 8.85 7.40
CA THR A 412 20.81 9.83 8.02
C THR A 412 20.04 9.26 9.23
N GLY A 413 20.05 7.94 9.39
CA GLY A 413 19.22 7.23 10.37
C GLY A 413 17.73 7.16 10.00
N LYS A 414 17.36 7.47 8.75
CA LYS A 414 15.97 7.38 8.25
C LYS A 414 15.68 6.14 7.42
N VAL A 415 16.71 5.44 6.97
CA VAL A 415 16.57 4.20 6.21
C VAL A 415 17.50 3.15 6.79
N VAL A 416 16.94 1.97 7.03
CA VAL A 416 17.65 0.74 7.40
C VAL A 416 17.50 -0.24 6.24
N VAL A 417 18.60 -0.82 5.78
CA VAL A 417 18.57 -1.85 4.73
C VAL A 417 18.89 -3.18 5.36
N VAL A 418 18.07 -4.20 5.11
CA VAL A 418 18.27 -5.55 5.63
C VAL A 418 18.15 -6.60 4.54
N GLU A 419 18.80 -7.73 4.75
CA GLU A 419 18.66 -8.88 3.85
C GLU A 419 17.27 -9.51 3.97
N LYS A 420 16.89 -10.28 2.95
CA LYS A 420 15.65 -11.05 2.96
C LYS A 420 15.56 -11.94 4.20
N GLY A 421 14.43 -11.92 4.90
CA GLY A 421 14.22 -12.70 6.13
C GLY A 421 14.89 -12.12 7.37
N GLN A 422 15.34 -10.86 7.33
CA GLN A 422 15.95 -10.15 8.48
C GLN A 422 15.13 -8.92 8.91
N LEU A 423 13.81 -8.93 8.65
CA LEU A 423 12.93 -7.82 9.04
C LEU A 423 12.93 -7.59 10.56
N ASP A 424 13.05 -8.64 11.37
CA ASP A 424 13.18 -8.54 12.83
C ASP A 424 14.38 -7.67 13.24
N LYS A 425 15.54 -7.88 12.60
CA LYS A 425 16.73 -7.06 12.84
C LYS A 425 16.52 -5.61 12.40
N GLY A 426 15.87 -5.41 11.25
CA GLY A 426 15.54 -4.08 10.75
C GLY A 426 14.65 -3.29 11.72
N ILE A 427 13.64 -3.95 12.29
CA ILE A 427 12.73 -3.35 13.28
C ILE A 427 13.51 -2.97 14.54
N LYS A 428 14.34 -3.89 15.08
CA LYS A 428 15.16 -3.61 16.27
C LYS A 428 16.10 -2.44 16.05
N GLU A 429 16.78 -2.40 14.91
CA GLU A 429 17.71 -1.33 14.55
C GLU A 429 17.00 0.02 14.37
N ALA A 430 15.83 0.04 13.72
CA ALA A 430 15.04 1.26 13.59
C ALA A 430 14.65 1.83 14.97
N VAL A 431 14.17 1.00 15.89
CA VAL A 431 13.85 1.43 17.26
C VAL A 431 15.09 1.96 17.96
N LYS A 432 16.23 1.25 17.84
CA LYS A 432 17.50 1.64 18.45
C LYS A 432 17.99 3.01 17.96
N ILE A 433 18.00 3.24 16.65
CA ILE A 433 18.38 4.51 16.02
C ILE A 433 17.50 5.65 16.54
N TYR A 434 16.17 5.46 16.55
CA TYR A 434 15.26 6.49 17.01
C TYR A 434 15.42 6.81 18.50
N ALA A 435 15.59 5.78 19.34
CA ALA A 435 15.81 5.93 20.76
C ALA A 435 17.13 6.66 21.09
N GLN A 436 18.17 6.51 20.26
CA GLN A 436 19.41 7.28 20.39
C GLN A 436 19.26 8.75 19.98
N GLN A 437 18.32 9.05 19.08
CA GLN A 437 18.04 10.41 18.61
C GLN A 437 16.98 11.14 19.46
N ASN A 438 16.20 10.40 20.25
CA ASN A 438 15.10 10.91 21.06
C ASN A 438 15.12 10.28 22.46
N GLU A 439 15.76 10.98 23.41
CA GLU A 439 15.90 10.51 24.78
C GLU A 439 14.54 10.37 25.50
N THR A 440 13.55 11.22 25.16
CA THR A 440 12.19 11.12 25.71
C THR A 440 11.50 9.83 25.25
N PHE A 441 11.67 9.42 23.99
CA PHE A 441 11.17 8.13 23.52
C PHE A 441 11.81 6.99 24.29
N LYS A 442 13.15 7.00 24.40
CA LYS A 442 13.94 5.98 25.10
C LYS A 442 13.55 5.85 26.57
N GLN A 443 13.33 6.95 27.28
CA GLN A 443 12.90 6.94 28.68
C GLN A 443 11.54 6.26 28.86
N ASN A 444 10.62 6.48 27.93
CA ASN A 444 9.26 5.96 27.96
C ASN A 444 9.14 4.50 27.47
N MET A 445 10.16 3.92 26.84
CA MET A 445 10.17 2.49 26.53
C MET A 445 10.11 1.66 27.83
N SER A 446 9.31 0.60 27.84
CA SER A 446 9.32 -0.40 28.91
C SER A 446 10.68 -1.12 29.01
N ASP A 447 10.99 -1.65 30.19
CA ASP A 447 12.29 -2.31 30.45
C ASP A 447 12.48 -3.56 29.59
N ASP A 448 11.44 -4.38 29.40
CA ASP A 448 11.47 -5.54 28.51
C ASP A 448 11.77 -5.13 27.06
N PHE A 449 11.18 -4.03 26.61
CA PHE A 449 11.42 -3.51 25.27
C PHE A 449 12.83 -2.94 25.13
N LYS A 450 13.33 -2.21 26.13
CA LYS A 450 14.74 -1.76 26.15
C LYS A 450 15.70 -2.96 26.09
N HIS A 451 15.45 -3.98 26.90
CA HIS A 451 16.28 -5.19 26.93
C HIS A 451 16.28 -5.88 25.55
N LEU A 452 15.11 -6.03 24.93
CA LEU A 452 14.98 -6.62 23.60
C LEU A 452 15.80 -5.87 22.52
N ILE A 453 15.87 -4.55 22.62
CA ILE A 453 16.54 -3.66 21.65
C ILE A 453 18.06 -3.55 21.89
N TYR A 454 18.52 -3.53 23.15
CA TYR A 454 19.93 -3.26 23.47
C TYR A 454 20.75 -4.49 23.88
N ASN A 455 20.13 -5.57 24.35
CA ASN A 455 20.84 -6.69 25.01
C ASN A 455 20.76 -8.03 24.25
N ASN A 456 20.68 -8.02 22.92
CA ASN A 456 20.71 -9.25 22.10
C ASN A 456 21.67 -9.16 20.91
#